data_AF-A0A7S1T113-F1
#
_entry.id   AF-A0A7S1T113-F1
#
_cell.length_a   1.000
_cell.length_b   1.000
_cell.length_c   1.000
_cell.angle_alpha   90.00
_cell.angle_beta   90.00
_cell.angle_gamma   90.00
#
_symmetry.space_group_name_H-M   'P 1'
#
loop_
_entity.id
_entity.type
_entity.pdbx_description
1 polymer ?
#
loop_
_entity_poly.entity_id
_entity_poly.type
_entity_poly.pdbx_seq_one_letter_code
_entity_poly.pdbx_strand_id
1 'polypeptide(L)'
;GGGFGDGGDPFASFFGGGFGGGFGGAQRRQRQQQQQPRAASVDYSGSQVIMMDHSKWLDAKREKGIWLLQAYVPRSKQCQDMAGEWKKAADSLKGVVKVGAVDCEAEAGICGELGAQSYPTIKWLMHGKEGGKYSGRKKGGDIVNWAIGLLPRHLTTSVVNRPGLASILARCSGSGKGKAGWSTCVLLFTNKQETAPMFKSLALQYEGDVTFAEVRGGDVNA
;
A
#
# COMPACT_ATOMS: atom_id res chain seq x y z
N GLY A 1 28.78 34.26 91.06
CA GLY A 1 29.01 33.98 89.62
C GLY A 1 27.69 33.74 88.96
N GLY A 2 27.44 34.40 87.81
CA GLY A 2 26.37 34.17 86.82
C GLY A 2 24.93 34.36 87.32
N GLY A 3 24.02 35.12 86.71
CA GLY A 3 23.95 35.66 85.36
C GLY A 3 22.78 35.03 84.60
N PHE A 4 21.87 35.89 84.12
CA PHE A 4 20.89 35.72 83.03
C PHE A 4 19.62 34.90 83.35
N GLY A 5 18.41 35.32 83.00
CA GLY A 5 18.00 36.37 82.06
C GLY A 5 17.23 35.77 80.88
N ASP A 6 15.90 35.78 81.04
CA ASP A 6 14.80 35.90 80.05
C ASP A 6 14.78 35.11 78.72
N GLY A 7 13.57 34.67 78.39
CA GLY A 7 13.23 34.00 77.13
C GLY A 7 11.76 33.63 77.09
N GLY A 8 10.88 34.65 77.07
CA GLY A 8 9.44 34.49 76.99
C GLY A 8 8.98 33.76 75.72
N ASP A 9 8.06 32.82 75.93
CA ASP A 9 7.23 32.18 74.92
C ASP A 9 6.11 33.14 74.47
N PRO A 10 6.09 33.62 73.22
CA PRO A 10 5.00 34.44 72.75
C PRO A 10 3.89 33.51 72.24
N PHE A 11 2.75 33.52 72.93
CA PHE A 11 1.49 32.88 72.54
C PHE A 11 1.36 31.38 72.83
N ALA A 12 1.62 31.01 74.08
CA ALA A 12 0.70 30.08 74.73
C ALA A 12 -0.68 30.74 74.87
N SER A 13 -1.68 30.13 74.23
CA SER A 13 -3.01 29.91 74.80
C SER A 13 -3.81 31.16 75.19
N PHE A 14 -4.66 31.67 74.29
CA PHE A 14 -5.88 32.35 74.73
C PHE A 14 -6.96 32.44 73.63
N PHE A 15 -8.12 31.84 73.95
CA PHE A 15 -9.44 31.90 73.29
C PHE A 15 -9.57 31.10 71.98
N GLY A 16 -10.60 30.30 71.75
CA GLY A 16 -11.90 30.14 72.38
C GLY A 16 -12.67 29.10 71.57
N GLY A 17 -13.76 28.58 72.15
CA GLY A 17 -14.44 27.40 71.62
C GLY A 17 -15.17 27.59 70.28
N GLY A 18 -15.65 26.48 69.75
CA GLY A 18 -16.80 26.45 68.87
C GLY A 18 -16.63 25.71 67.54
N PHE A 19 -17.46 24.70 67.36
CA PHE A 19 -18.10 24.31 66.10
C PHE A 19 -17.25 23.64 65.00
N GLY A 20 -17.44 22.32 64.90
CA GLY A 20 -18.01 21.67 63.70
C GLY A 20 -17.19 21.71 62.40
N GLY A 21 -16.77 20.53 61.94
CA GLY A 21 -16.54 20.33 60.50
C GLY A 21 -15.47 19.31 60.16
N GLY A 22 -15.91 18.18 59.61
CA GLY A 22 -15.39 17.65 58.35
C GLY A 22 -13.91 17.27 58.28
N PHE A 23 -13.66 15.97 58.37
CA PHE A 23 -12.43 15.31 57.96
C PHE A 23 -11.92 15.76 56.57
N GLY A 24 -10.62 16.05 56.50
CA GLY A 24 -9.72 15.60 55.43
C GLY A 24 -10.01 16.09 54.00
N GLY A 25 -9.44 17.23 53.64
CA GLY A 25 -9.50 17.78 52.27
C GLY A 25 -8.14 18.00 51.61
N ALA A 26 -7.10 17.24 51.95
CA ALA A 26 -5.79 17.32 51.31
C ALA A 26 -5.53 16.09 50.42
N GLN A 27 -6.23 15.95 49.29
CA GLN A 27 -5.80 15.18 48.11
C GLN A 27 -6.94 15.06 47.10
N ARG A 28 -6.97 15.91 46.08
CA ARG A 28 -7.61 15.60 44.80
C ARG A 28 -6.88 16.31 43.66
N ARG A 29 -5.60 15.96 43.47
CA ARG A 29 -4.82 16.30 42.28
C ARG A 29 -4.13 15.08 41.67
N GLN A 30 -4.75 13.91 41.77
CA GLN A 30 -4.31 12.72 41.05
C GLN A 30 -5.50 12.02 40.41
N ARG A 31 -5.27 11.53 39.18
CA ARG A 31 -6.17 10.78 38.29
C ARG A 31 -7.11 11.58 37.38
N GLN A 32 -6.54 12.52 36.64
CA GLN A 32 -6.91 12.71 35.22
C GLN A 32 -5.74 12.31 34.32
N GLN A 33 -5.17 11.12 34.54
CA GLN A 33 -4.65 10.34 33.42
C GLN A 33 -5.86 9.61 32.85
N GLN A 34 -6.74 10.36 32.17
CA GLN A 34 -7.62 9.76 31.19
C GLN A 34 -6.68 9.07 30.21
N GLN A 35 -6.77 7.74 30.14
CA GLN A 35 -6.21 6.98 29.04
C GLN A 35 -6.68 7.68 27.76
N GLN A 36 -5.76 8.40 27.11
CA GLN A 36 -6.02 8.89 25.77
C GLN A 36 -6.44 7.67 24.95
N PRO A 37 -7.55 7.73 24.19
CA PRO A 37 -7.87 6.64 23.27
C PRO A 37 -6.63 6.40 22.43
N ARG A 38 -6.18 5.14 22.36
CA ARG A 38 -5.00 4.77 21.56
C ARG A 38 -5.20 5.41 20.18
N ALA A 39 -4.28 6.29 19.78
CA ALA A 39 -4.37 6.98 18.50
C ALA A 39 -4.66 5.94 17.41
N ALA A 40 -5.69 6.19 16.59
CA ALA A 40 -6.12 5.23 15.57
C ALA A 40 -4.92 4.83 14.71
N SER A 41 -4.64 3.54 14.58
CA SER A 41 -3.60 3.06 13.68
C SER A 41 -4.19 2.81 12.30
N VAL A 42 -3.39 3.00 11.25
CA VAL A 42 -3.74 2.51 9.91
C VAL A 42 -4.02 1.01 9.99
N ASP A 43 -5.21 0.60 9.54
CA ASP A 43 -5.62 -0.80 9.52
C ASP A 43 -6.08 -1.20 8.12
N TYR A 44 -5.42 -2.21 7.57
CA TYR A 44 -5.73 -2.80 6.26
C TYR A 44 -6.48 -4.13 6.34
N SER A 45 -6.89 -4.56 7.54
CA SER A 45 -7.69 -5.77 7.74
C SER A 45 -8.95 -5.79 6.86
N GLY A 46 -9.29 -6.99 6.37
CA GLY A 46 -10.47 -7.22 5.53
C GLY A 46 -10.41 -6.64 4.10
N SER A 47 -9.27 -6.06 3.68
CA SER A 47 -9.10 -5.50 2.33
C SER A 47 -8.24 -6.37 1.42
N GLN A 48 -8.15 -6.02 0.14
CA GLN A 48 -7.22 -6.66 -0.81
C GLN A 48 -5.77 -6.16 -0.68
N VAL A 49 -5.47 -5.31 0.30
CA VAL A 49 -4.10 -4.83 0.55
C VAL A 49 -3.28 -5.93 1.24
N ILE A 50 -2.14 -6.28 0.64
CA ILE A 50 -1.22 -7.28 1.17
C ILE A 50 -0.27 -6.61 2.17
N MET A 51 -0.37 -6.99 3.44
CA MET A 51 0.60 -6.58 4.44
C MET A 51 1.96 -7.21 4.14
N MET A 52 2.95 -6.38 3.82
CA MET A 52 4.28 -6.81 3.43
C MET A 52 5.12 -7.14 4.67
N ASP A 53 5.83 -8.25 4.59
CA ASP A 53 6.87 -8.69 5.52
C ASP A 53 8.09 -9.10 4.69
N HIS A 54 9.17 -9.51 5.37
CA HIS A 54 10.39 -9.93 4.68
C HIS A 54 10.16 -11.06 3.66
N SER A 55 9.31 -12.05 3.96
CA SER A 55 9.05 -13.17 3.04
C SER A 55 8.35 -12.68 1.77
N LYS A 56 7.27 -11.91 1.91
CA LYS A 56 6.50 -11.38 0.78
C LYS A 56 7.30 -10.39 -0.05
N TRP A 57 8.23 -9.66 0.57
CA TRP A 57 9.16 -8.81 -0.15
C TRP A 57 10.07 -9.61 -1.08
N LEU A 58 10.62 -10.73 -0.60
CA LEU A 58 11.41 -11.64 -1.43
C LEU A 58 10.58 -12.26 -2.55
N ASP A 59 9.32 -12.60 -2.29
CA ASP A 59 8.39 -13.08 -3.32
C ASP A 59 8.14 -11.99 -4.38
N ALA A 60 7.82 -10.77 -3.96
CA ALA A 60 7.58 -9.63 -4.85
C ALA A 60 8.79 -9.33 -5.76
N LYS A 61 10.02 -9.60 -5.29
CA LYS A 61 11.25 -9.47 -6.08
C LYS A 61 11.47 -10.58 -7.12
N ARG A 62 10.85 -11.74 -6.95
CA ARG A 62 11.01 -12.88 -7.88
C ARG A 62 9.84 -13.02 -8.85
N GLU A 63 8.66 -12.59 -8.44
CA GLU A 63 7.44 -12.75 -9.22
C GLU A 63 7.43 -11.89 -10.49
N LYS A 64 6.85 -12.45 -11.57
CA LYS A 64 6.50 -11.68 -12.76
C LYS A 64 5.22 -10.88 -12.51
N GLY A 65 5.14 -9.68 -13.06
CA GLY A 65 3.99 -8.78 -12.91
C GLY A 65 4.34 -7.46 -12.23
N ILE A 66 3.32 -6.74 -11.78
CA ILE A 66 3.46 -5.43 -11.14
C ILE A 66 2.99 -5.51 -9.69
N TRP A 67 3.81 -4.95 -8.81
CA TRP A 67 3.45 -4.64 -7.43
C TRP A 67 3.37 -3.13 -7.24
N LEU A 68 2.34 -2.68 -6.52
CA LEU A 68 2.18 -1.31 -6.06
C LEU A 68 2.34 -1.31 -4.55
N LEU A 69 3.31 -0.58 -4.02
CA LEU A 69 3.70 -0.65 -2.62
C LEU A 69 3.59 0.72 -1.97
N GLN A 70 2.86 0.78 -0.85
CA GLN A 70 2.80 1.97 0.00
C GLN A 70 3.69 1.76 1.23
N ALA A 71 4.73 2.57 1.34
CA ALA A 71 5.47 2.74 2.58
C ALA A 71 4.70 3.71 3.49
N TYR A 72 4.35 3.27 4.70
CA TYR A 72 3.55 4.04 5.65
C TYR A 72 4.06 3.90 7.09
N VAL A 73 3.56 4.79 7.95
CA VAL A 73 3.75 4.73 9.41
C VAL A 73 2.37 4.70 10.07
N PRO A 74 2.06 3.74 10.96
CA PRO A 74 0.69 3.48 11.43
C PRO A 74 0.00 4.68 12.11
N ARG A 75 0.76 5.52 12.81
CA ARG A 75 0.22 6.66 13.58
C ARG A 75 0.29 8.00 12.84
N SER A 76 0.68 8.00 11.57
CA SER A 76 0.73 9.22 10.76
C SER A 76 -0.68 9.58 10.26
N LYS A 77 -1.16 10.78 10.59
CA LYS A 77 -2.46 11.30 10.13
C LYS A 77 -2.60 11.23 8.60
N GLN A 78 -1.57 11.60 7.86
CA GLN A 78 -1.59 11.53 6.39
C GLN A 78 -1.72 10.10 5.86
N CYS A 79 -1.19 9.10 6.58
CA CYS A 79 -1.35 7.70 6.21
C CYS A 79 -2.77 7.20 6.52
N GLN A 80 -3.34 7.60 7.66
CA GLN A 80 -4.73 7.29 8.03
C GLN A 80 -5.72 7.86 7.01
N ASP A 81 -5.54 9.12 6.62
CA ASP A 81 -6.39 9.79 5.63
C ASP A 81 -6.34 9.09 4.26
N MET A 82 -5.20 8.49 3.91
CA MET A 82 -5.02 7.76 2.65
C MET A 82 -5.49 6.30 2.72
N ALA A 83 -5.57 5.69 3.90
CA ALA A 83 -5.80 4.24 4.05
C ALA A 83 -7.08 3.77 3.33
N GLY A 84 -8.18 4.54 3.42
CA GLY A 84 -9.43 4.22 2.73
C GLY A 84 -9.30 4.25 1.21
N GLU A 85 -8.57 5.22 0.67
CA GLU A 85 -8.31 5.33 -0.78
C GLU A 85 -7.38 4.22 -1.27
N TRP A 86 -6.43 3.80 -0.43
CA TRP A 86 -5.54 2.69 -0.71
C TRP A 86 -6.28 1.35 -0.79
N LYS A 87 -7.22 1.11 0.14
CA LYS A 87 -8.11 -0.08 0.09
C LYS A 87 -8.92 -0.12 -1.21
N LYS A 88 -9.56 0.98 -1.59
CA LYS A 88 -10.33 1.08 -2.85
C LYS A 88 -9.46 0.82 -4.07
N ALA A 89 -8.22 1.31 -4.07
CA ALA A 89 -7.28 1.05 -5.15
C ALA A 89 -6.92 -0.44 -5.23
N ALA A 90 -6.66 -1.09 -4.09
CA ALA A 90 -6.40 -2.53 -4.03
C ALA A 90 -7.58 -3.35 -4.56
N ASP A 91 -8.81 -2.99 -4.20
CA ASP A 91 -10.01 -3.68 -4.68
C ASP A 91 -10.16 -3.54 -6.21
N SER A 92 -9.91 -2.34 -6.75
CA SER A 92 -10.04 -2.05 -8.17
C SER A 92 -8.94 -2.69 -9.03
N LEU A 93 -7.75 -2.88 -8.46
CA LEU A 93 -6.58 -3.46 -9.13
C LEU A 93 -6.48 -4.97 -8.99
N LYS A 94 -7.41 -5.61 -8.29
CA LYS A 94 -7.42 -7.05 -8.07
C LYS A 94 -7.26 -7.81 -9.39
N GLY A 95 -6.26 -8.71 -9.42
CA GLY A 95 -5.94 -9.52 -10.61
C GLY A 95 -5.19 -8.78 -11.72
N VAL A 96 -4.98 -7.47 -11.60
CA VAL A 96 -4.22 -6.65 -12.55
C VAL A 96 -2.86 -6.25 -11.96
N VAL A 97 -2.87 -5.65 -10.76
CA VAL A 97 -1.68 -5.20 -10.04
C VAL A 97 -1.81 -5.62 -8.59
N LYS A 98 -0.78 -6.23 -8.02
CA LYS A 98 -0.77 -6.58 -6.59
C LYS A 98 -0.53 -5.32 -5.77
N VAL A 99 -1.34 -5.08 -4.75
CA VAL A 99 -1.24 -3.87 -3.92
C VAL A 99 -0.81 -4.26 -2.51
N GLY A 100 0.34 -3.74 -2.07
CA GLY A 100 0.92 -4.02 -0.78
C GLY A 100 1.11 -2.77 0.07
N ALA A 101 1.16 -2.95 1.39
CA ALA A 101 1.49 -1.91 2.36
C ALA A 101 2.64 -2.38 3.25
N VAL A 102 3.65 -1.52 3.42
CA VAL A 102 4.84 -1.76 4.23
C VAL A 102 4.79 -0.82 5.43
N ASP A 103 4.70 -1.40 6.62
CA ASP A 103 4.83 -0.66 7.88
C ASP A 103 6.31 -0.38 8.14
N CYS A 104 6.73 0.88 7.99
CA CYS A 104 8.13 1.25 8.14
C CYS A 104 8.63 1.32 9.60
N GLU A 105 7.73 1.26 10.59
CA GLU A 105 8.14 1.08 11.99
C GLU A 105 8.54 -0.38 12.24
N ALA A 106 7.86 -1.33 11.61
CA ALA A 106 8.16 -2.76 11.75
C ALA A 106 9.22 -3.26 10.75
N GLU A 107 9.18 -2.76 9.51
CA GLU A 107 9.94 -3.26 8.36
C GLU A 107 10.85 -2.17 7.76
N ALA A 108 11.67 -1.55 8.61
CA ALA A 108 12.54 -0.43 8.22
C ALA A 108 13.50 -0.78 7.06
N GLY A 109 13.96 -2.03 6.97
CA GLY A 109 14.83 -2.49 5.88
C GLY A 109 14.15 -2.42 4.51
N ILE A 110 12.90 -2.89 4.41
CA ILE A 110 12.11 -2.83 3.17
C ILE A 110 11.88 -1.36 2.77
N CYS A 111 11.57 -0.49 3.73
CA CYS A 111 11.36 0.93 3.46
C CYS A 111 12.65 1.66 3.02
N GLY A 112 13.81 1.23 3.55
CA GLY A 112 15.12 1.70 3.11
C GLY A 112 15.42 1.31 1.66
N GLU A 113 15.18 0.06 1.28
CA GLU A 113 15.31 -0.42 -0.10
C GLU A 113 14.37 0.32 -1.05
N LEU A 114 13.09 0.46 -0.65
CA LEU A 114 12.11 1.30 -1.34
C LEU A 114 12.48 2.79 -1.33
N GLY A 115 13.57 3.23 -0.71
CA GLY A 115 13.99 4.64 -0.68
C GLY A 115 12.90 5.58 -0.16
N ALA A 116 12.09 5.14 0.80
CA ALA A 116 11.00 5.91 1.36
C ALA A 116 11.53 6.95 2.34
N GLN A 117 11.64 8.20 1.89
CA GLN A 117 12.12 9.33 2.72
C GLN A 117 10.98 10.11 3.40
N SER A 118 9.72 9.89 2.98
CA SER A 118 8.54 10.54 3.53
C SER A 118 7.32 9.64 3.45
N TYR A 119 6.31 9.87 4.29
CA TYR A 119 5.16 8.97 4.42
C TYR A 119 3.82 9.70 4.25
N PRO A 120 2.83 9.09 3.58
CA PRO A 120 2.95 7.85 2.82
C PRO A 120 3.67 8.08 1.48
N THR A 121 4.52 7.13 1.09
CA THR A 121 5.17 7.07 -0.24
C THR A 121 4.68 5.86 -1.00
N ILE A 122 4.36 6.03 -2.28
CA ILE A 122 3.92 4.94 -3.16
C ILE A 122 4.99 4.72 -4.22
N LYS A 123 5.39 3.47 -4.40
CA LYS A 123 6.29 3.00 -5.45
C LYS A 123 5.69 1.80 -6.17
N TRP A 124 6.26 1.46 -7.32
CA TRP A 124 5.92 0.22 -8.02
C TRP A 124 7.16 -0.65 -8.23
N LEU A 125 6.94 -1.95 -8.35
CA LEU A 125 7.91 -2.94 -8.84
C LEU A 125 7.36 -3.61 -10.09
N MET A 126 8.22 -3.89 -11.07
CA MET A 126 7.85 -4.72 -12.23
C MET A 126 8.91 -5.80 -12.42
N HIS A 127 8.50 -7.07 -12.39
CA HIS A 127 9.42 -8.22 -12.38
C HIS A 127 10.52 -8.06 -11.32
N GLY A 128 10.12 -7.63 -10.12
CA GLY A 128 11.01 -7.37 -8.99
C GLY A 128 11.94 -6.16 -9.11
N LYS A 129 11.94 -5.45 -10.25
CA LYS A 129 12.74 -4.23 -10.43
C LYS A 129 11.97 -3.02 -9.92
N GLU A 130 12.65 -2.20 -9.11
CA GLU A 130 12.06 -0.98 -8.59
C GLU A 130 11.81 0.05 -9.69
N GLY A 131 10.63 0.66 -9.60
CA GLY A 131 10.22 1.74 -10.48
C GLY A 131 10.15 3.10 -9.80
N GLY A 132 9.52 4.03 -10.50
CA GLY A 132 9.36 5.41 -10.05
C GLY A 132 8.41 5.58 -8.85
N LYS A 133 8.57 6.71 -8.17
CA LYS A 133 7.65 7.17 -7.12
C LYS A 133 6.39 7.80 -7.74
N TYR A 134 5.23 7.52 -7.15
CA TYR A 134 4.01 8.25 -7.47
C TYR A 134 4.02 9.65 -6.84
N SER A 135 3.81 10.67 -7.65
CA SER A 135 3.72 12.08 -7.22
C SER A 135 2.32 12.69 -7.42
N GLY A 136 1.35 11.91 -7.91
CA GLY A 136 -0.01 12.38 -8.16
C GLY A 136 -0.88 12.49 -6.90
N ARG A 137 -2.17 12.76 -7.11
CA ARG A 137 -3.15 12.87 -6.03
C ARG A 137 -3.37 11.51 -5.37
N LYS A 138 -3.40 11.49 -4.03
CA LYS A 138 -3.58 10.27 -3.22
C LYS A 138 -5.05 9.83 -3.14
N LYS A 139 -5.77 9.86 -4.27
CA LYS A 139 -7.14 9.35 -4.42
C LYS A 139 -7.10 7.99 -5.12
N GLY A 140 -7.98 7.08 -4.73
CA GLY A 140 -7.97 5.69 -5.20
C GLY A 140 -8.05 5.61 -6.72
N GLY A 141 -8.96 6.35 -7.35
CA GLY A 141 -9.09 6.39 -8.81
C GLY A 141 -7.85 6.90 -9.54
N ASP A 142 -7.21 7.96 -9.03
CA ASP A 142 -5.98 8.51 -9.63
C ASP A 142 -4.81 7.50 -9.52
N ILE A 143 -4.72 6.77 -8.41
CA ILE A 143 -3.73 5.71 -8.17
C ILE A 143 -3.99 4.53 -9.12
N VAL A 144 -5.24 4.10 -9.27
CA VAL A 144 -5.66 3.01 -10.16
C VAL A 144 -5.29 3.33 -11.61
N ASN A 145 -5.65 4.53 -12.09
CA ASN A 145 -5.34 4.95 -13.45
C ASN A 145 -3.84 4.98 -13.72
N TRP A 146 -3.06 5.47 -12.76
CA TRP A 146 -1.61 5.45 -12.86
C TRP A 146 -1.05 4.03 -12.91
N ALA A 147 -1.52 3.13 -12.03
CA ALA A 147 -1.07 1.74 -11.99
C ALA A 147 -1.41 0.98 -13.28
N ILE A 148 -2.59 1.20 -13.87
CA ILE A 148 -2.97 0.62 -15.17
C ILE A 148 -2.06 1.16 -16.29
N GLY A 149 -1.65 2.43 -16.21
CA GLY A 149 -0.72 3.06 -17.14
C GLY A 149 0.69 2.45 -17.14
N LEU A 150 1.07 1.72 -16.08
CA LEU A 150 2.36 1.02 -16.00
C LEU A 150 2.39 -0.25 -16.86
N LEU A 151 1.22 -0.80 -17.25
CA LEU A 151 1.15 -2.04 -18.01
C LEU A 151 1.77 -1.87 -19.40
N PRO A 152 2.73 -2.73 -19.79
CA PRO A 152 3.38 -2.59 -21.08
C PRO A 152 2.40 -2.83 -22.24
N ARG A 153 2.43 -1.94 -23.23
CA ARG A 153 1.56 -2.03 -24.42
C ARG A 153 2.01 -3.09 -25.43
N HIS A 154 3.30 -3.45 -25.42
CA HIS A 154 3.91 -4.31 -26.44
C HIS A 154 3.70 -5.81 -26.20
N LEU A 155 3.16 -6.20 -25.03
CA LEU A 155 3.00 -7.60 -24.65
C LEU A 155 1.76 -8.26 -25.25
N THR A 156 0.87 -7.46 -25.83
CA THR A 156 -0.32 -7.94 -26.53
C THR A 156 -0.24 -7.52 -27.98
N THR A 157 -0.22 -8.48 -28.90
CA THR A 157 -0.25 -8.15 -30.34
C THR A 157 -1.70 -7.94 -30.78
N SER A 158 -2.03 -6.74 -31.26
CA SER A 158 -3.33 -6.49 -31.89
C SER A 158 -3.30 -6.98 -33.33
N VAL A 159 -4.21 -7.88 -33.67
CA VAL A 159 -4.38 -8.42 -35.02
C VAL A 159 -5.40 -7.56 -35.75
N VAL A 160 -4.92 -6.86 -36.77
CA VAL A 160 -5.70 -5.88 -37.55
C VAL A 160 -6.20 -6.40 -38.90
N ASN A 161 -5.75 -7.59 -39.33
CA ASN A 161 -6.15 -8.19 -40.60
C ASN A 161 -5.90 -9.71 -40.63
N ARG A 162 -6.43 -10.38 -41.66
CA ARG A 162 -6.24 -11.82 -41.88
C ARG A 162 -4.78 -12.27 -42.00
N PRO A 163 -3.89 -11.57 -42.74
CA PRO A 163 -2.46 -11.92 -42.77
C PRO A 163 -1.81 -11.87 -41.38
N GLY A 164 -2.15 -10.88 -40.57
CA GLY A 164 -1.73 -10.76 -39.18
C GLY A 164 -2.15 -11.96 -38.35
N LEU A 165 -3.42 -12.39 -38.47
CA LEU A 165 -3.92 -13.59 -37.79
C LEU A 165 -3.15 -14.84 -38.20
N ALA A 166 -2.93 -15.03 -39.52
CA ALA A 166 -2.18 -16.17 -40.04
C ALA A 166 -0.74 -16.20 -39.51
N SER A 167 -0.08 -15.04 -39.40
CA SER A 167 1.27 -14.94 -38.85
C SER A 167 1.35 -15.34 -37.37
N ILE A 168 0.35 -14.97 -36.57
CA ILE A 168 0.29 -15.33 -35.15
C ILE A 168 0.01 -16.83 -35.01
N LEU A 169 -0.97 -17.35 -35.76
CA LEU A 169 -1.28 -18.77 -35.76
C LEU A 169 -0.08 -19.64 -36.19
N ALA A 170 0.72 -19.19 -37.17
CA ALA A 170 1.95 -19.87 -37.57
C ALA A 170 3.00 -19.90 -36.45
N ARG A 171 3.14 -18.80 -35.69
CA ARG A 171 4.00 -18.77 -34.49
C ARG A 171 3.50 -19.73 -33.41
N CYS A 172 2.18 -19.80 -33.22
CA CYS A 172 1.52 -20.66 -32.25
C CYS A 172 1.60 -22.16 -32.57
N SER A 173 1.55 -22.53 -33.86
CA SER A 173 1.61 -23.92 -34.32
C SER A 173 3.05 -24.47 -34.42
N GLY A 174 4.06 -23.73 -33.97
CA GLY A 174 5.47 -24.13 -34.05
C GLY A 174 6.03 -24.22 -35.49
N SER A 175 5.27 -23.73 -36.47
CA SER A 175 5.60 -23.75 -37.89
C SER A 175 6.16 -22.40 -38.31
N GLY A 176 7.45 -22.15 -38.03
CA GLY A 176 8.15 -20.92 -38.41
C GLY A 176 9.64 -20.89 -37.99
N LYS A 177 10.41 -19.93 -38.55
CA LYS A 177 11.79 -19.63 -38.12
C LYS A 177 11.75 -18.83 -36.80
N GLY A 178 12.45 -19.29 -35.76
CA GLY A 178 12.46 -18.66 -34.42
C GLY A 178 11.61 -19.40 -33.38
N LYS A 179 11.79 -20.73 -33.27
CA LYS A 179 11.01 -21.61 -32.39
C LYS A 179 11.26 -21.31 -30.90
N ALA A 180 10.19 -21.07 -30.15
CA ALA A 180 10.09 -21.53 -28.77
C ALA A 180 9.29 -22.84 -28.81
N GLY A 181 9.89 -23.96 -28.42
CA GLY A 181 9.31 -25.30 -28.60
C GLY A 181 8.02 -25.59 -27.82
N TRP A 182 7.48 -24.62 -27.06
CA TRP A 182 6.38 -24.81 -26.10
C TRP A 182 5.44 -23.61 -25.96
N SER A 183 5.52 -22.58 -26.82
CA SER A 183 4.74 -21.35 -26.63
C SER A 183 3.25 -21.59 -26.83
N THR A 184 2.50 -21.69 -25.73
CA THR A 184 1.03 -21.69 -25.74
C THR A 184 0.56 -20.33 -26.23
N CYS A 185 -0.53 -20.29 -27.00
CA CYS A 185 -1.10 -19.04 -27.47
C CYS A 185 -2.49 -18.80 -26.91
N VAL A 186 -2.74 -17.56 -26.50
CA VAL A 186 -4.04 -17.08 -26.07
C VAL A 186 -4.49 -15.99 -27.05
N LEU A 187 -5.59 -16.26 -27.75
CA LEU A 187 -6.24 -15.32 -28.66
C LEU A 187 -7.51 -14.79 -27.98
N LEU A 188 -7.58 -13.48 -27.77
CA LEU A 188 -8.77 -12.80 -27.29
C LEU A 188 -9.53 -12.18 -28.45
N PHE A 189 -10.76 -12.61 -28.68
CA PHE A 189 -11.68 -11.95 -29.61
C PHE A 189 -12.53 -10.94 -28.86
N THR A 190 -12.47 -9.67 -29.25
CA THR A 190 -13.19 -8.59 -28.56
C THR A 190 -13.71 -7.53 -29.53
N ASN A 191 -14.73 -6.78 -29.14
CA ASN A 191 -15.19 -5.59 -29.85
C ASN A 191 -14.72 -4.28 -29.17
N LYS A 192 -13.95 -4.38 -28.08
CA LYS A 192 -13.40 -3.20 -27.38
C LYS A 192 -12.30 -2.55 -28.21
N GLN A 193 -12.24 -1.22 -28.17
CA GLN A 193 -11.19 -0.43 -28.82
C GLN A 193 -9.87 -0.44 -28.06
N GLU A 194 -9.89 -0.77 -26.77
CA GLU A 194 -8.70 -0.87 -25.94
C GLU A 194 -8.61 -2.24 -25.30
N THR A 195 -7.38 -2.77 -25.26
CA THR A 195 -7.07 -4.03 -24.61
C THR A 195 -7.28 -3.90 -23.10
N ALA A 196 -8.08 -4.82 -22.55
CA ALA A 196 -8.42 -4.82 -21.14
C ALA A 196 -7.16 -4.91 -20.25
N PRO A 197 -7.08 -4.15 -19.13
CA PRO A 197 -5.91 -4.19 -18.23
C PRO A 197 -5.58 -5.60 -17.70
N MET A 198 -6.61 -6.42 -17.41
CA MET A 198 -6.40 -7.81 -17.00
C MET A 198 -5.69 -8.64 -18.08
N PHE A 199 -6.01 -8.44 -19.36
CA PHE A 199 -5.36 -9.18 -20.45
C PHE A 199 -3.88 -8.79 -20.57
N LYS A 200 -3.56 -7.50 -20.41
CA LYS A 200 -2.17 -7.01 -20.36
C LYS A 200 -1.41 -7.56 -19.16
N SER A 201 -2.05 -7.61 -17.99
CA SER A 201 -1.43 -8.16 -16.77
C SER A 201 -1.13 -9.65 -16.91
N LEU A 202 -2.03 -10.43 -17.49
CA LEU A 202 -1.78 -11.84 -17.80
C LEU A 202 -0.63 -12.00 -18.80
N ALA A 203 -0.61 -11.20 -19.86
CA ALA A 203 0.49 -11.21 -20.83
C ALA A 203 1.85 -10.90 -20.19
N LEU A 204 1.88 -9.99 -19.21
CA LEU A 204 3.07 -9.69 -18.41
C LEU A 204 3.48 -10.84 -17.50
N GLN A 205 2.54 -11.49 -16.81
CA GLN A 205 2.85 -12.59 -15.89
C GLN A 205 3.43 -13.81 -16.62
N TYR A 206 3.00 -14.07 -17.85
CA TYR A 206 3.46 -15.20 -18.65
C TYR A 206 4.38 -14.77 -19.80
N GLU A 207 5.01 -13.60 -19.67
CA GLU A 207 5.95 -13.11 -20.67
C GLU A 207 7.06 -14.14 -20.91
N GLY A 208 7.27 -14.48 -22.18
CA GLY A 208 8.24 -15.50 -22.63
C GLY A 208 7.69 -16.93 -22.67
N ASP A 209 6.61 -17.22 -21.94
CA ASP A 209 6.04 -18.57 -21.83
C ASP A 209 4.78 -18.73 -22.70
N VAL A 210 3.96 -17.69 -22.77
CA VAL A 210 2.69 -17.67 -23.50
C VAL A 210 2.63 -16.44 -24.41
N THR A 211 2.18 -16.63 -25.65
CA THR A 211 1.94 -15.52 -26.58
C THR A 211 0.49 -15.07 -26.48
N PHE A 212 0.28 -13.79 -26.19
CA PHE A 212 -1.04 -13.18 -26.13
C PHE A 212 -1.28 -12.31 -27.36
N ALA A 213 -2.41 -12.53 -28.03
CA ALA A 213 -2.88 -11.66 -29.10
C ALA A 213 -4.37 -11.36 -28.97
N GLU A 214 -4.76 -10.21 -29.48
CA GLU A 214 -6.13 -9.71 -29.47
C GLU A 214 -6.58 -9.51 -30.91
N VAL A 215 -7.75 -10.05 -31.28
CA VAL A 215 -8.40 -9.86 -32.57
C VAL A 215 -9.65 -9.03 -32.34
N ARG A 216 -9.79 -7.92 -33.07
CA ARG A 216 -10.97 -7.06 -32.91
C ARG A 216 -11.98 -7.33 -34.01
N GLY A 217 -13.27 -7.24 -33.67
CA GLY A 217 -14.35 -7.58 -34.61
C GLY A 217 -14.34 -6.80 -35.94
N GLY A 218 -13.79 -5.57 -35.95
CA GLY A 218 -13.61 -4.78 -37.17
C GLY A 218 -12.49 -5.26 -38.10
N ASP A 219 -11.58 -6.08 -37.57
CA ASP A 219 -10.30 -6.41 -38.22
C ASP A 219 -10.35 -7.71 -39.03
N VAL A 220 -11.43 -8.49 -38.93
CA VAL A 220 -11.55 -9.84 -39.54
C VAL A 220 -12.39 -9.87 -40.83
N ASN A 221 -13.17 -8.81 -41.05
CA ASN A 221 -14.04 -8.61 -42.22
C ASN A 221 -13.40 -7.75 -43.32
N ALA A 222 -12.15 -7.30 -43.12
CA ALA A 222 -11.34 -6.60 -44.12
C ALA A 222 -10.39 -7.55 -44.84
#